data_AF-A0A2H6F9G4-F1
#
_entry.id   AF-A0A2H6F9G4-F1
#
_cell.length_a   1.000
_cell.length_b   1.000
_cell.length_c   1.000
_cell.angle_alpha   90.00
_cell.angle_beta   90.00
_cell.angle_gamma   90.00
#
_symmetry.space_group_name_H-M   'P 1'
#
loop_
_entity.id
_entity.type
_entity.pdbx_description
1 polymer ?
#
loop_
_entity_poly.entity_id
_entity_poly.type
_entity_poly.pdbx_seq_one_letter_code
_entity_poly.pdbx_strand_id
1 'polypeptide(L)'
;MCLCGRVDQGHILCPKGHHICDICHNQDAMRVIENTMFTTRSSNPFEISEVVMSFSGLPMLGCQHAYIAGGALMAAIRNMNPPFCKEGITNDDIKEVFKRTKRQAHGGYCGLTGVCGIAPAIGACFAVLAGSRCGKDEEQRITMEAVTRIFRAITDLTGPSCCKAYVRTSLDAAARYLKESAGIELPAAGKIHCTYSNKHPHSCRGIKCPYFNGGISWESNNEREETASCTYNYSGVIKAESIQEEGMEYLLNKAIESGAEKAKVIDTDTIVVEEWVRWKCKYGCPFYEKDAFHPPCAPDAESTGKVVKEYSRAILMNGPKGKILTEAVVKLEGEAYHMGYYRAFALTALSSGPPGAT
;
A
#
# COMPACT_ATOMS: atom_id res chain seq x y z
N MET A 1 -13.22 22.15 -1.45
CA MET A 1 -12.02 23.02 -1.29
C MET A 1 -11.18 22.44 -0.16
N CYS A 2 -9.86 22.29 -0.35
CA CYS A 2 -8.98 21.75 0.71
C CYS A 2 -8.83 22.75 1.87
N LEU A 3 -8.56 22.26 3.09
CA LEU A 3 -8.29 23.10 4.27
C LEU A 3 -7.20 24.16 4.01
N CYS A 4 -6.20 23.86 3.15
CA CYS A 4 -5.15 24.80 2.76
C CYS A 4 -5.46 25.66 1.52
N GLY A 5 -6.68 25.59 0.98
CA GLY A 5 -7.10 26.35 -0.20
C GLY A 5 -6.55 25.84 -1.54
N ARG A 6 -5.74 24.78 -1.57
CA ARG A 6 -5.22 24.20 -2.82
C ARG A 6 -6.26 23.29 -3.50
N VAL A 7 -6.18 23.22 -4.83
CA VAL A 7 -6.87 22.21 -5.65
C VAL A 7 -5.95 21.00 -5.77
N ASP A 8 -6.43 19.85 -5.33
CA ASP A 8 -5.68 18.58 -5.32
C ASP A 8 -6.67 17.42 -5.58
N GLN A 9 -6.20 16.32 -6.16
CA GLN A 9 -7.04 15.13 -6.36
C GLN A 9 -7.20 14.41 -5.01
N GLY A 10 -8.39 14.54 -4.41
CA GLY A 10 -8.73 13.86 -3.17
C GLY A 10 -9.47 12.55 -3.42
N HIS A 11 -9.01 11.46 -2.80
CA HIS A 11 -9.67 10.15 -2.88
C HIS A 11 -10.80 9.97 -1.87
N ILE A 12 -10.92 10.86 -0.87
CA ILE A 12 -11.94 10.81 0.19
C ILE A 12 -12.57 12.19 0.32
N LEU A 13 -13.86 12.29 0.00
CA LEU A 13 -14.67 13.51 0.11
C LEU A 13 -15.69 13.30 1.23
N CYS A 14 -15.84 14.28 2.13
CA CYS A 14 -16.95 14.27 3.07
C CYS A 14 -18.26 14.61 2.33
N PRO A 15 -19.44 14.23 2.85
CA PRO A 15 -20.74 14.50 2.22
C PRO A 15 -21.04 15.97 1.94
N LYS A 16 -20.32 16.90 2.60
CA LYS A 16 -20.42 18.36 2.39
C LYS A 16 -19.36 18.91 1.42
N GLY A 17 -18.61 18.06 0.71
CA GLY A 17 -17.61 18.45 -0.28
C GLY A 17 -16.28 18.96 0.31
N HIS A 18 -16.06 18.77 1.60
CA HIS A 18 -14.76 19.02 2.22
C HIS A 18 -13.83 17.84 1.97
N HIS A 19 -12.57 18.15 1.66
CA HIS A 19 -11.49 17.19 1.56
C HIS A 19 -10.29 17.79 2.29
N ILE A 20 -9.59 16.97 3.06
CA ILE A 20 -8.31 17.35 3.65
C ILE A 20 -7.27 16.69 2.75
N CYS A 21 -6.47 17.48 2.01
CA CYS A 21 -5.43 16.89 1.16
C CYS A 21 -4.41 16.15 2.01
N ASP A 22 -3.69 15.22 1.39
CA ASP A 22 -2.62 14.45 2.03
C ASP A 22 -1.63 15.35 2.76
N ILE A 23 -1.38 16.57 2.27
CA ILE A 23 -0.51 17.55 2.94
C ILE A 23 -1.14 18.05 4.25
N CYS A 24 -2.40 18.45 4.25
CA CYS A 24 -3.08 18.95 5.45
C CYS A 24 -3.34 17.82 6.46
N HIS A 25 -3.67 16.63 5.98
CA HIS A 25 -3.89 15.45 6.81
C HIS A 25 -2.61 15.01 7.51
N ASN A 26 -1.46 15.13 6.83
CA ASN A 26 -0.17 14.69 7.35
C ASN A 26 0.64 15.79 8.03
N GLN A 27 0.15 17.04 8.08
CA GLN A 27 0.95 18.18 8.52
C GLN A 27 1.51 18.02 9.94
N ASP A 28 0.72 17.50 10.87
CA ASP A 28 1.16 17.31 12.25
C ASP A 28 2.14 16.13 12.40
N ALA A 29 1.89 15.00 11.71
CA ALA A 29 2.79 13.86 11.72
C ALA A 29 4.14 14.18 11.06
N MET A 30 4.14 14.85 9.90
CA MET A 30 5.36 15.24 9.20
C MET A 30 6.17 16.27 9.98
N ARG A 31 5.52 17.23 10.65
CA ARG A 31 6.21 18.19 11.53
C ARG A 31 6.91 17.48 12.69
N VAL A 32 6.26 16.49 13.31
CA VAL A 32 6.86 15.67 14.39
C VAL A 32 8.04 14.86 13.85
N ILE A 33 7.92 14.25 12.68
CA ILE A 33 9.01 13.52 12.02
C ILE A 33 10.20 14.45 11.80
N GLU A 34 10.02 15.57 11.09
CA GLU A 34 11.10 16.53 10.79
C GLU A 34 11.77 17.06 12.05
N ASN A 35 10.98 17.55 13.01
CA ASN A 35 11.53 18.09 14.25
C ASN A 35 12.35 17.04 15.01
N THR A 36 11.87 15.79 15.08
CA THR A 36 12.60 14.72 15.76
C THR A 36 13.91 14.40 15.05
N MET A 37 13.91 14.27 13.72
CA MET A 37 15.14 13.94 12.98
C MET A 37 16.19 15.06 13.06
N PHE A 38 15.76 16.32 13.08
CA PHE A 38 16.66 17.47 13.15
C PHE A 38 17.22 17.75 14.55
N THR A 39 16.56 17.28 15.60
CA THR A 39 16.92 17.63 17.00
C THR A 39 17.36 16.44 17.85
N THR A 40 17.07 15.20 17.44
CA THR A 40 17.47 14.01 18.20
C THR A 40 18.98 13.92 18.37
N ARG A 41 19.41 13.46 19.55
CA ARG A 41 20.80 13.16 19.90
C ARG A 41 21.11 11.67 19.97
N SER A 42 20.12 10.79 19.79
CA SER A 42 20.36 9.34 19.77
C SER A 42 21.12 8.97 18.50
N SER A 43 22.13 8.11 18.64
CA SER A 43 22.84 7.48 17.52
C SER A 43 22.23 6.14 17.12
N ASN A 44 21.12 5.73 17.73
CA ASN A 44 20.44 4.48 17.45
C ASN A 44 19.22 4.74 16.53
N PRO A 45 19.24 4.27 15.27
CA PRO A 45 18.15 4.53 14.33
C PRO A 45 16.83 3.86 14.77
N PHE A 46 16.89 2.75 15.52
CA PHE A 46 15.72 2.07 16.02
C PHE A 46 15.02 2.90 17.10
N GLU A 47 15.76 3.41 18.09
CA GLU A 47 15.23 4.31 19.12
C GLU A 47 14.57 5.53 18.51
N ILE A 48 15.26 6.20 17.57
CA ILE A 48 14.72 7.37 16.87
C ILE A 48 13.41 7.01 16.17
N SER A 49 13.39 5.90 15.44
CA SER A 49 12.20 5.47 14.71
C SER A 49 11.03 5.11 15.64
N GLU A 50 11.28 4.43 16.77
CA GLU A 50 10.24 4.04 17.72
C GLU A 50 9.62 5.24 18.44
N VAL A 51 10.43 6.24 18.81
CA VAL A 51 9.92 7.50 19.38
C VAL A 51 8.89 8.13 18.44
N VAL A 52 9.23 8.26 17.15
CA VAL A 52 8.33 8.87 16.18
C VAL A 52 7.14 7.95 15.86
N MET A 53 7.36 6.64 15.76
CA MET A 53 6.29 5.67 15.50
C MET A 53 5.27 5.55 16.63
N SER A 54 5.62 5.99 17.84
CA SER A 54 4.74 6.03 19.02
C SER A 54 3.80 7.25 19.05
N PHE A 55 4.03 8.24 18.19
CA PHE A 55 3.17 9.42 18.09
C PHE A 55 1.74 9.02 17.70
N SER A 56 0.75 9.42 18.51
CA SER A 56 -0.65 9.04 18.33
C SER A 56 -1.26 9.54 17.02
N GLY A 57 -0.78 10.68 16.50
CA GLY A 57 -1.22 11.24 15.22
C GLY A 57 -0.56 10.60 13.99
N LEU A 58 0.35 9.63 14.17
CA LEU A 58 0.93 8.89 13.05
C LEU A 58 0.00 7.72 12.66
N PRO A 59 -0.46 7.64 11.39
CA PRO A 59 -1.30 6.53 10.97
C PRO A 59 -0.56 5.20 11.10
N MET A 60 -1.30 4.09 11.23
CA MET A 60 -0.69 2.76 11.31
C MET A 60 0.02 2.38 10.01
N LEU A 61 -0.48 2.87 8.87
CA LEU A 61 0.03 2.62 7.54
C LEU A 61 0.13 3.94 6.79
N GLY A 62 1.16 4.09 5.97
CA GLY A 62 1.34 5.27 5.14
C GLY A 62 2.81 5.62 4.93
N CYS A 63 3.05 6.45 3.91
CA CYS A 63 4.40 6.78 3.45
C CYS A 63 5.18 7.70 4.41
N GLN A 64 4.56 8.21 5.47
CA GLN A 64 5.25 8.87 6.58
C GLN A 64 6.34 7.94 7.16
N HIS A 65 6.12 6.63 7.15
CA HIS A 65 7.10 5.63 7.58
C HIS A 65 8.37 5.58 6.70
N ALA A 66 8.29 5.98 5.43
CA ALA A 66 9.46 6.12 4.57
C ALA A 66 10.38 7.25 5.05
N TYR A 67 9.79 8.39 5.45
CA TYR A 67 10.51 9.51 6.06
C TYR A 67 11.09 9.13 7.43
N ILE A 68 10.35 8.34 8.22
CA ILE A 68 10.86 7.84 9.50
C ILE A 68 12.09 6.96 9.27
N ALA A 69 12.03 5.99 8.35
CA ALA A 69 13.15 5.11 8.06
C ALA A 69 14.39 5.87 7.57
N GLY A 70 14.25 6.68 6.51
CA GLY A 70 15.38 7.42 5.96
C GLY A 70 15.92 8.49 6.91
N GLY A 71 15.04 9.19 7.62
CA GLY A 71 15.40 10.22 8.58
C GLY A 71 16.10 9.67 9.81
N ALA A 72 15.59 8.57 10.37
CA ALA A 72 16.20 7.93 11.54
C ALA A 72 17.60 7.40 11.21
N LEU A 73 17.77 6.81 10.02
CA LEU A 73 19.08 6.34 9.55
C LEU A 73 20.10 7.50 9.45
N MET A 74 19.74 8.57 8.75
CA MET A 74 20.64 9.72 8.56
C MET A 74 20.93 10.46 9.86
N ALA A 75 19.93 10.63 10.73
CA ALA A 75 20.10 11.26 12.05
C ALA A 75 21.02 10.44 12.96
N ALA A 76 20.88 9.11 12.94
CA ALA A 76 21.77 8.21 13.68
C ALA A 76 23.23 8.32 13.21
N ILE A 77 23.46 8.29 11.89
CA ILE A 77 24.80 8.42 11.30
C ILE A 77 25.40 9.79 11.60
N ARG A 78 24.62 10.87 11.49
CA ARG A 78 25.05 12.22 11.91
C ARG A 78 25.56 12.21 13.35
N ASN A 79 24.78 11.63 14.26
CA ASN A 79 25.08 11.67 15.68
C ASN A 79 26.25 10.76 16.07
N MET A 80 26.55 9.73 15.27
CA MET A 80 27.77 8.94 15.42
C MET A 80 29.04 9.71 15.04
N ASN A 81 28.92 10.72 14.17
CA ASN A 81 30.03 11.49 13.63
C ASN A 81 31.22 10.63 13.14
N PRO A 82 31.01 9.75 12.16
CA PRO A 82 32.00 8.77 11.79
C PRO A 82 33.22 9.40 11.08
N PRO A 83 34.45 8.88 11.30
CA PRO A 83 35.70 9.56 10.95
C PRO A 83 35.96 9.73 9.44
N PHE A 84 35.27 8.98 8.56
CA PHE A 84 35.43 9.12 7.11
C PHE A 84 34.57 10.26 6.53
N CYS A 85 33.60 10.79 7.28
CA CYS A 85 32.78 11.93 6.87
C CYS A 85 33.35 13.21 7.50
N LYS A 86 34.40 13.77 6.88
CA LYS A 86 35.15 14.93 7.43
C LYS A 86 34.28 16.17 7.67
N GLU A 87 33.26 16.39 6.85
CA GLU A 87 32.31 17.52 7.00
C GLU A 87 31.10 17.15 7.87
N GLY A 88 30.98 15.88 8.27
CA GLY A 88 29.84 15.35 9.00
C GLY A 88 28.55 15.30 8.15
N ILE A 89 27.58 14.50 8.60
CA ILE A 89 26.22 14.55 8.03
C ILE A 89 25.48 15.72 8.69
N THR A 90 24.72 16.48 7.90
CA THR A 90 24.00 17.67 8.38
C THR A 90 22.48 17.51 8.31
N ASN A 91 21.76 18.48 8.87
CA ASN A 91 20.31 18.56 8.67
C ASN A 91 19.93 18.80 7.21
N ASP A 92 20.82 19.39 6.40
CA ASP A 92 20.54 19.61 4.98
C ASP A 92 20.62 18.32 4.18
N ASP A 93 21.46 17.37 4.57
CA ASP A 93 21.48 16.01 4.00
C ASP A 93 20.18 15.26 4.30
N ILE A 94 19.66 15.38 5.52
CA ILE A 94 18.35 14.81 5.90
C ILE A 94 17.23 15.46 5.07
N LYS A 95 17.25 16.79 4.89
CA LYS A 95 16.28 17.49 4.04
C LYS A 95 16.35 17.03 2.58
N GLU A 96 17.55 16.77 2.06
CA GLU A 96 17.73 16.24 0.70
C GLU A 96 17.14 14.83 0.58
N VAL A 97 17.37 13.95 1.57
CA VAL A 97 16.72 12.63 1.62
C VAL A 97 15.19 12.77 1.64
N PHE A 98 14.64 13.70 2.43
CA PHE A 98 13.19 13.93 2.50
C PHE A 98 12.64 14.47 1.18
N LYS A 99 13.37 15.36 0.51
CA LYS A 99 13.01 15.90 -0.81
C LYS A 99 12.98 14.80 -1.87
N ARG A 100 13.95 13.88 -1.87
CA ARG A 100 13.98 12.71 -2.77
C ARG A 100 12.86 11.73 -2.46
N THR A 101 12.64 11.44 -1.18
CA THR A 101 11.57 10.57 -0.68
C THR A 101 10.20 11.08 -1.10
N LYS A 102 9.95 12.40 -1.01
CA LYS A 102 8.69 13.02 -1.42
C LYS A 102 8.28 12.72 -2.86
N ARG A 103 9.24 12.53 -3.77
CA ARG A 103 8.97 12.22 -5.18
C ARG A 103 8.66 10.74 -5.41
N GLN A 104 8.96 9.88 -4.44
CA GLN A 104 8.95 8.42 -4.57
C GLN A 104 8.14 7.72 -3.46
N ALA A 105 7.47 8.47 -2.57
CA ALA A 105 6.70 7.90 -1.47
C ALA A 105 5.56 8.87 -1.08
N HIS A 106 4.48 8.84 -1.86
CA HIS A 106 3.24 9.60 -1.62
C HIS A 106 2.09 8.68 -1.16
N GLY A 107 0.91 9.23 -0.86
CA GLY A 107 -0.25 8.44 -0.40
C GLY A 107 -0.48 7.20 -1.29
N GLY A 108 -0.63 6.03 -0.65
CA GLY A 108 -0.86 4.75 -1.35
C GLY A 108 0.29 4.19 -2.19
N TYR A 109 1.50 4.78 -2.15
CA TYR A 109 2.59 4.47 -3.10
C TYR A 109 2.81 2.98 -3.35
N CYS A 110 2.91 2.15 -2.31
CA CYS A 110 3.15 0.71 -2.47
C CYS A 110 2.01 -0.03 -3.18
N GLY A 111 0.76 0.37 -2.96
CA GLY A 111 -0.38 -0.21 -3.67
C GLY A 111 -0.53 0.31 -5.09
N LEU A 112 -0.03 1.52 -5.37
CA LEU A 112 -0.12 2.15 -6.69
C LEU A 112 1.01 1.74 -7.64
N THR A 113 2.21 1.51 -7.11
CA THR A 113 3.42 1.27 -7.92
C THR A 113 4.01 -0.12 -7.75
N GLY A 114 3.52 -0.90 -6.78
CA GLY A 114 4.11 -2.18 -6.38
C GLY A 114 5.43 -2.03 -5.60
N VAL A 115 5.88 -0.80 -5.32
CA VAL A 115 7.16 -0.54 -4.65
C VAL A 115 6.92 0.05 -3.25
N CYS A 116 7.48 -0.58 -2.20
CA CYS A 116 7.42 0.01 -0.86
C CYS A 116 8.23 1.32 -0.80
N GLY A 117 7.61 2.43 -0.39
CA GLY A 117 8.25 3.74 -0.31
C GLY A 117 9.44 3.83 0.67
N ILE A 118 9.60 2.87 1.58
CA ILE A 118 10.77 2.78 2.48
C ILE A 118 12.04 2.46 1.69
N ALA A 119 11.95 1.61 0.66
CA ALA A 119 13.11 1.22 -0.15
C ALA A 119 13.77 2.42 -0.87
N PRO A 120 13.05 3.26 -1.64
CA PRO A 120 13.64 4.45 -2.24
C PRO A 120 14.06 5.51 -1.19
N ALA A 121 13.45 5.55 -0.01
CA ALA A 121 13.90 6.44 1.07
C ALA A 121 15.27 6.04 1.62
N ILE A 122 15.48 4.76 1.92
CA ILE A 122 16.79 4.23 2.34
C ILE A 122 17.80 4.34 1.18
N GLY A 123 17.40 4.05 -0.06
CA GLY A 123 18.22 4.26 -1.24
C GLY A 123 18.68 5.72 -1.37
N ALA A 124 17.80 6.69 -1.07
CA ALA A 124 18.18 8.10 -1.04
C ALA A 124 19.24 8.41 0.03
N CYS A 125 19.20 7.75 1.20
CA CYS A 125 20.26 7.86 2.20
C CYS A 125 21.60 7.39 1.64
N PHE A 126 21.67 6.17 1.09
CA PHE A 126 22.90 5.65 0.49
C PHE A 126 23.39 6.51 -0.67
N ALA A 127 22.48 7.04 -1.49
CA ALA A 127 22.85 7.93 -2.59
C ALA A 127 23.46 9.26 -2.09
N VAL A 128 22.95 9.81 -0.99
CA VAL A 128 23.52 11.01 -0.36
C VAL A 128 24.88 10.69 0.27
N LEU A 129 24.97 9.61 1.04
CA LEU A 129 26.21 9.17 1.72
C LEU A 129 27.33 8.83 0.74
N ALA A 130 27.02 8.12 -0.34
CA ALA A 130 28.00 7.72 -1.35
C ALA A 130 28.24 8.82 -2.40
N GLY A 131 27.47 9.91 -2.43
CA GLY A 131 27.54 10.89 -3.53
C GLY A 131 27.11 10.32 -4.89
N SER A 132 26.25 9.30 -4.89
CA SER A 132 25.81 8.56 -6.07
C SER A 132 24.96 9.41 -7.03
N ARG A 133 25.23 9.27 -8.33
CA ARG A 133 24.53 9.93 -9.46
C ARG A 133 24.54 9.02 -10.69
N CYS A 134 23.67 9.29 -11.65
CA CYS A 134 23.68 8.59 -12.94
C CYS A 134 25.07 8.66 -13.59
N GLY A 135 25.61 7.52 -14.00
CA GLY A 135 26.93 7.41 -14.65
C GLY A 135 28.10 7.27 -13.68
N LYS A 136 27.86 7.22 -12.37
CA LYS A 136 28.85 6.77 -11.38
C LYS A 136 28.90 5.24 -11.34
N ASP A 137 30.07 4.67 -11.08
CA ASP A 137 30.26 3.22 -11.08
C ASP A 137 29.99 2.66 -9.68
N GLU A 138 31.00 2.71 -8.81
CA GLU A 138 30.95 2.11 -7.48
C GLU A 138 29.88 2.76 -6.57
N GLU A 139 29.71 4.08 -6.63
CA GLU A 139 28.72 4.78 -5.80
C GLU A 139 27.28 4.40 -6.21
N GLN A 140 27.05 4.12 -7.50
CA GLN A 140 25.76 3.64 -8.00
C GLN A 140 25.53 2.18 -7.61
N ARG A 141 26.55 1.33 -7.73
CA ARG A 141 26.50 -0.07 -7.29
C ARG A 141 26.18 -0.19 -5.80
N ILE A 142 26.87 0.58 -4.95
CA ILE A 142 26.62 0.59 -3.50
C ILE A 142 25.16 0.93 -3.20
N THR A 143 24.64 1.98 -3.85
CA THR A 143 23.26 2.44 -3.64
C THR A 143 22.23 1.40 -4.09
N MET A 144 22.42 0.80 -5.28
CA MET A 144 21.50 -0.20 -5.82
C MET A 144 21.52 -1.51 -5.02
N GLU A 145 22.68 -1.92 -4.53
CA GLU A 145 22.81 -3.07 -3.64
C GLU A 145 22.08 -2.85 -2.32
N ALA A 146 22.20 -1.65 -1.71
CA ALA A 146 21.41 -1.31 -0.53
C ALA A 146 19.91 -1.50 -0.78
N VAL A 147 19.40 -0.93 -1.87
CA VAL A 147 17.97 -1.01 -2.23
C VAL A 147 17.54 -2.47 -2.43
N THR A 148 18.35 -3.28 -3.11
CA THR A 148 18.08 -4.71 -3.32
C THR A 148 17.94 -5.47 -2.01
N ARG A 149 18.87 -5.26 -1.06
CA ARG A 149 18.82 -5.88 0.28
C ARG A 149 17.62 -5.43 1.09
N ILE A 150 17.26 -4.15 1.00
CA ILE A 150 16.06 -3.61 1.65
C ILE A 150 14.80 -4.26 1.08
N PHE A 151 14.70 -4.42 -0.24
CA PHE A 151 13.60 -5.15 -0.84
C PHE A 151 13.55 -6.60 -0.41
N ARG A 152 14.69 -7.28 -0.32
CA ARG A 152 14.76 -8.66 0.18
C ARG A 152 14.18 -8.75 1.59
N ALA A 153 14.67 -7.93 2.51
CA ALA A 153 14.21 -7.88 3.89
C ALA A 153 12.71 -7.56 4.03
N ILE A 154 12.19 -6.65 3.19
CA ILE A 154 10.75 -6.35 3.15
C ILE A 154 9.98 -7.56 2.60
N THR A 155 10.45 -8.17 1.51
CA THR A 155 9.77 -9.29 0.83
C THR A 155 9.63 -10.49 1.76
N ASP A 156 10.67 -10.85 2.48
CA ASP A 156 10.67 -11.99 3.42
C ASP A 156 9.67 -11.76 4.57
N LEU A 157 9.42 -10.49 4.92
CA LEU A 157 8.45 -10.07 5.93
C LEU A 157 7.03 -9.85 5.36
N THR A 158 6.89 -9.78 4.03
CA THR A 158 5.65 -9.37 3.36
C THR A 158 4.57 -10.45 3.46
N GLY A 159 3.37 -10.00 3.80
CA GLY A 159 2.12 -10.74 4.02
C GLY A 159 1.01 -9.68 4.10
N PRO A 160 0.18 -9.62 5.15
CA PRO A 160 -0.52 -8.38 5.49
C PRO A 160 0.49 -7.24 5.72
N SER A 161 0.39 -6.15 4.97
CA SER A 161 1.36 -5.04 4.99
C SER A 161 1.48 -4.39 6.38
N CYS A 162 2.71 -4.13 6.84
CA CYS A 162 2.94 -3.41 8.09
C CYS A 162 4.11 -2.42 7.94
N CYS A 163 3.79 -1.13 7.76
CA CYS A 163 4.81 -0.10 7.56
C CYS A 163 5.80 0.00 8.73
N LYS A 164 5.35 -0.20 9.98
CA LYS A 164 6.25 -0.19 11.16
C LYS A 164 7.21 -1.38 11.17
N ALA A 165 6.74 -2.56 10.79
CA ALA A 165 7.59 -3.75 10.70
C ALA A 165 8.60 -3.61 9.53
N TYR A 166 8.18 -2.99 8.41
CA TYR A 166 9.06 -2.66 7.31
C TYR A 166 10.13 -1.64 7.71
N VAL A 167 9.80 -0.59 8.48
CA VAL A 167 10.82 0.35 9.00
C VAL A 167 11.89 -0.40 9.79
N ARG A 168 11.50 -1.24 10.75
CA ARG A 168 12.44 -1.99 11.59
C ARG A 168 13.35 -2.90 10.77
N THR A 169 12.76 -3.71 9.87
CA THR A 169 13.52 -4.66 9.05
C THR A 169 14.46 -3.94 8.07
N SER A 170 14.00 -2.82 7.51
CA SER A 170 14.82 -1.99 6.63
C SER A 170 15.98 -1.31 7.35
N LEU A 171 15.77 -0.83 8.57
CA LEU A 171 16.85 -0.24 9.36
C LEU A 171 17.91 -1.28 9.74
N ASP A 172 17.50 -2.50 10.09
CA ASP A 172 18.41 -3.60 10.38
C ASP A 172 19.23 -4.02 9.15
N ALA A 173 18.56 -4.24 8.01
CA ALA A 173 19.26 -4.54 6.76
C ALA A 173 20.19 -3.39 6.32
N ALA A 174 19.77 -2.14 6.48
CA ALA A 174 20.60 -0.97 6.16
C ALA A 174 21.83 -0.89 7.08
N ALA A 175 21.66 -1.10 8.39
CA ALA A 175 22.76 -1.07 9.36
C ALA A 175 23.81 -2.15 9.08
N ARG A 176 23.38 -3.38 8.76
CA ARG A 176 24.28 -4.47 8.36
C ARG A 176 25.06 -4.09 7.10
N TYR A 177 24.36 -3.58 6.08
CA TYR A 177 25.02 -3.22 4.84
C TYR A 177 25.96 -2.01 4.98
N LEU A 178 25.63 -1.02 5.82
CA LEU A 178 26.53 0.10 6.13
C LEU A 178 27.82 -0.36 6.81
N LYS A 179 27.74 -1.36 7.68
CA LYS A 179 28.92 -1.99 8.29
C LYS A 179 29.79 -2.67 7.23
N GLU A 180 29.17 -3.41 6.32
CA GLU A 180 29.88 -4.10 5.22
C GLU A 180 30.49 -3.14 4.20
N SER A 181 29.74 -2.14 3.74
CA SER A 181 30.15 -1.28 2.62
C SER A 181 31.01 -0.10 3.02
N ALA A 182 30.87 0.39 4.25
CA ALA A 182 31.50 1.63 4.71
C ALA A 182 32.14 1.52 6.11
N GLY A 183 32.10 0.36 6.76
CA GLY A 183 32.63 0.18 8.12
C GLY A 183 31.87 0.95 9.20
N ILE A 184 30.65 1.43 8.91
CA ILE A 184 29.83 2.16 9.87
C ILE A 184 29.00 1.17 10.69
N GLU A 185 29.31 1.06 11.97
CA GLU A 185 28.59 0.18 12.89
C GLU A 185 27.55 0.97 13.69
N LEU A 186 26.29 0.90 13.24
CA LEU A 186 25.16 1.47 13.96
C LEU A 186 24.73 0.57 15.12
N PRO A 187 24.22 1.12 16.24
CA PRO A 187 23.66 0.34 17.33
C PRO A 187 22.54 -0.59 16.84
N ALA A 188 22.55 -1.84 17.33
CA ALA A 188 21.50 -2.81 17.04
C ALA A 188 20.18 -2.43 17.73
N ALA A 189 19.08 -2.93 17.16
CA ALA A 189 17.72 -2.72 17.65
C ALA A 189 17.45 -3.18 19.09
N GLY A 190 18.25 -4.11 19.61
CA GLY A 190 17.88 -4.91 20.78
C GLY A 190 16.60 -5.73 20.51
N LYS A 191 15.96 -6.21 21.58
CA LYS A 191 14.71 -6.97 21.48
C LYS A 191 13.52 -6.02 21.35
N ILE A 192 12.97 -5.90 20.14
CA ILE A 192 11.78 -5.07 19.88
C ILE A 192 10.50 -5.91 20.02
N HIS A 193 9.59 -5.45 20.88
CA HIS A 193 8.24 -6.01 21.03
C HIS A 193 7.18 -5.05 20.47
N CYS A 194 6.39 -5.52 19.51
CA CYS A 194 5.33 -4.74 18.88
C CYS A 194 4.10 -4.62 19.78
N THR A 195 3.63 -3.39 19.98
CA THR A 195 2.40 -3.06 20.73
C THR A 195 1.26 -2.59 19.81
N TYR A 196 1.44 -2.69 18.49
CA TYR A 196 0.52 -2.13 17.48
C TYR A 196 -0.35 -3.18 16.77
N SER A 197 -0.27 -4.46 17.17
CA SER A 197 -0.99 -5.56 16.49
C SER A 197 -2.48 -5.29 16.35
N ASN A 198 -3.11 -4.78 17.41
CA ASN A 198 -4.55 -4.51 17.48
C ASN A 198 -4.99 -3.23 16.74
N LYS A 199 -4.06 -2.48 16.13
CA LYS A 199 -4.33 -1.21 15.44
C LYS A 199 -4.31 -1.33 13.91
N HIS A 200 -4.12 -2.54 13.36
CA HIS A 200 -4.06 -2.74 11.91
C HIS A 200 -5.45 -2.65 11.26
N PRO A 201 -5.64 -1.85 10.21
CA PRO A 201 -6.94 -1.70 9.54
C PRO A 201 -7.29 -2.88 8.60
N HIS A 202 -6.29 -3.59 8.07
CA HIS A 202 -6.47 -4.64 7.05
C HIS A 202 -5.82 -5.98 7.45
N SER A 203 -5.82 -6.31 8.75
CA SER A 203 -5.18 -7.47 9.41
C SER A 203 -3.67 -7.36 9.71
N CYS A 204 -3.25 -8.09 10.75
CA CYS A 204 -1.87 -8.18 11.25
C CYS A 204 -1.28 -9.57 10.94
N ARG A 205 0.02 -9.63 10.66
CA ARG A 205 0.75 -10.90 10.42
C ARG A 205 0.86 -11.80 11.67
N GLY A 206 0.56 -11.28 12.87
CA GLY A 206 0.47 -12.06 14.11
C GLY A 206 1.77 -12.82 14.42
N ILE A 207 1.66 -14.09 14.80
CA ILE A 207 2.78 -14.96 15.19
C ILE A 207 3.85 -15.13 14.10
N LYS A 208 3.52 -14.89 12.83
CA LYS A 208 4.46 -14.92 11.71
C LYS A 208 5.32 -13.66 11.59
N CYS A 209 5.05 -12.62 12.40
CA CYS A 209 5.84 -11.40 12.46
C CYS A 209 6.91 -11.52 13.55
N PRO A 210 8.19 -11.26 13.25
CA PRO A 210 9.29 -11.39 14.22
C PRO A 210 9.18 -10.39 15.37
N TYR A 211 8.41 -9.30 15.19
CA TYR A 211 8.19 -8.30 16.24
C TYR A 211 6.95 -8.58 17.09
N PHE A 212 6.14 -9.59 16.75
CA PHE A 212 4.94 -9.91 17.53
C PHE A 212 5.33 -10.50 18.89
N ASN A 213 4.54 -10.25 19.93
CA ASN A 213 4.79 -10.85 21.24
C ASN A 213 4.53 -12.37 21.15
N GLY A 214 5.57 -13.18 21.33
CA GLY A 214 5.53 -14.63 21.04
C GLY A 214 5.69 -14.99 19.56
N GLY A 215 6.16 -14.06 18.72
CA GLY A 215 6.50 -14.34 17.33
C GLY A 215 7.66 -15.32 17.19
N ILE A 216 7.65 -16.11 16.12
CA ILE A 216 8.73 -17.05 15.79
C ILE A 216 9.84 -16.25 15.10
N SER A 217 11.07 -16.27 15.64
CA SER A 217 12.23 -15.72 14.95
C SER A 217 12.52 -16.60 13.73
N TRP A 218 12.38 -16.03 12.54
CA TRP A 218 12.93 -16.65 11.34
C TRP A 218 14.44 -16.47 11.41
N GLU A 219 15.16 -17.53 11.78
CA GLU A 219 16.59 -17.61 11.50
C GLU A 219 16.73 -17.61 9.99
N SER A 220 17.33 -16.55 9.45
CA SER A 220 17.74 -16.49 8.05
C SER A 220 18.82 -17.56 7.85
N ASN A 221 18.41 -18.78 7.49
CA ASN A 221 19.34 -19.75 6.95
C ASN A 221 20.00 -19.10 5.73
N ASN A 222 21.28 -18.76 5.89
CA ASN A 222 22.12 -18.09 4.90
C ASN A 222 22.60 -19.07 3.81
N GLU A 223 21.88 -20.18 3.64
CA GLU A 223 22.14 -21.23 2.67
C GLU A 223 20.80 -21.59 2.00
N ARG A 224 20.43 -20.81 0.99
CA ARG A 224 19.67 -21.35 -0.14
C ARG A 224 20.56 -21.27 -1.36
N GLU A 225 21.59 -22.12 -1.39
CA GLU A 225 21.96 -22.74 -2.66
C GLU A 225 20.83 -23.70 -3.03
N GLU A 226 19.78 -23.18 -3.62
CA GLU A 226 18.98 -23.96 -4.56
C GLU A 226 19.14 -23.27 -5.89
N THR A 227 19.91 -23.94 -6.75
CA THR A 227 19.91 -23.76 -8.19
C THR A 227 18.47 -23.90 -8.68
N ALA A 228 17.70 -22.82 -8.64
CA ALA A 228 16.60 -22.65 -9.57
C ALA A 228 17.28 -22.51 -10.93
N SER A 229 17.44 -23.63 -11.64
CA SER A 229 17.78 -23.62 -13.05
C SER A 229 16.62 -22.95 -13.77
N CYS A 230 16.64 -21.64 -13.81
CA CYS A 230 15.87 -20.89 -14.77
C CYS A 230 16.54 -21.18 -16.11
N THR A 231 16.10 -22.25 -16.78
CA THR A 231 16.30 -22.37 -18.22
C THR A 231 15.52 -21.23 -18.84
N TYR A 232 16.17 -20.08 -18.92
CA TYR A 232 15.66 -18.89 -19.58
C TYR A 232 15.74 -19.17 -21.08
N ASN A 233 14.74 -19.89 -21.60
CA ASN A 233 14.51 -19.92 -23.03
C ASN A 233 14.01 -18.54 -23.43
N TYR A 234 14.95 -17.73 -23.95
CA TYR A 234 14.69 -16.48 -24.63
C TYR A 234 13.96 -16.77 -25.95
N SER A 235 12.71 -17.21 -25.87
CA SER A 235 11.84 -17.42 -27.04
C SER A 235 10.34 -17.43 -26.71
N GLY A 236 9.91 -16.81 -25.61
CA GLY A 236 8.50 -16.79 -25.24
C GLY A 236 8.12 -15.51 -24.51
N VAL A 237 7.58 -14.53 -25.24
CA VAL A 237 6.70 -13.52 -24.65
C VAL A 237 5.51 -14.28 -24.06
N ILE A 238 5.44 -14.43 -22.74
CA ILE A 238 4.21 -14.87 -22.09
C ILE A 238 3.19 -13.76 -22.33
N LYS A 239 2.18 -14.04 -23.16
CA LYS A 239 1.09 -13.11 -23.43
C LYS A 239 0.26 -12.96 -22.15
N ALA A 240 0.09 -11.71 -21.72
CA ALA A 240 -0.70 -11.29 -20.56
C ALA A 240 -2.15 -11.83 -20.55
N GLU A 241 -2.65 -12.26 -21.72
CA GLU A 241 -3.96 -12.88 -21.92
C GLU A 241 -4.12 -14.19 -21.13
N SER A 242 -3.08 -15.03 -21.07
CA SER A 242 -3.13 -16.34 -20.39
C SER A 242 -3.26 -16.26 -18.86
N ILE A 243 -2.62 -15.26 -18.24
CA ILE A 243 -2.68 -15.03 -16.79
C ILE A 243 -4.03 -14.41 -16.38
N GLN A 244 -4.62 -13.59 -17.27
CA GLN A 244 -5.95 -13.03 -17.04
C GLN A 244 -7.05 -14.09 -17.14
N GLU A 245 -6.92 -15.08 -18.02
CA GLU A 245 -7.89 -16.18 -18.15
C GLU A 245 -7.93 -17.07 -16.90
N GLU A 246 -6.77 -17.47 -16.36
CA GLU A 246 -6.68 -18.27 -15.12
C GLU A 246 -7.25 -17.52 -13.90
N GLY A 247 -7.00 -16.21 -13.80
CA GLY A 247 -7.53 -15.37 -12.72
C GLY A 247 -9.05 -15.22 -12.77
N MET A 248 -9.61 -15.06 -13.97
CA MET A 248 -11.07 -14.94 -14.15
C MET A 248 -11.79 -16.27 -13.88
N GLU A 249 -11.21 -17.39 -14.25
CA GLU A 249 -11.76 -18.71 -13.97
C GLU A 249 -11.82 -19.01 -12.46
N TYR A 250 -10.78 -18.64 -11.71
CA TYR A 250 -10.79 -18.72 -10.25
C TYR A 250 -11.95 -17.89 -9.65
N LEU A 251 -12.12 -16.64 -10.10
CA LEU A 251 -13.19 -15.78 -9.60
C LEU A 251 -14.59 -16.32 -9.91
N LEU A 252 -14.79 -16.93 -11.09
CA LEU A 252 -16.05 -17.60 -11.42
C LEU A 252 -16.36 -18.74 -10.47
N ASN A 253 -15.38 -19.60 -10.18
CA ASN A 253 -15.57 -20.70 -9.23
C ASN A 253 -15.91 -20.16 -7.84
N LYS A 254 -15.25 -19.08 -7.41
CA LYS A 254 -15.54 -18.43 -6.13
C LYS A 254 -16.93 -17.83 -6.05
N ALA A 255 -17.43 -17.28 -7.15
CA ALA A 255 -18.79 -16.73 -7.22
C ALA A 255 -19.83 -17.82 -6.91
N ILE A 256 -19.66 -19.01 -7.51
CA ILE A 256 -20.55 -20.15 -7.28
C ILE A 256 -20.44 -20.65 -5.84
N GLU A 257 -19.22 -20.86 -5.33
CA GLU A 257 -19.00 -21.27 -3.93
C GLU A 257 -19.63 -20.30 -2.92
N SER A 258 -19.66 -19.01 -3.24
CA SER A 258 -20.18 -17.95 -2.38
C SER A 258 -21.69 -17.78 -2.47
N GLY A 259 -22.39 -18.60 -3.27
CA GLY A 259 -23.85 -18.66 -3.31
C GLY A 259 -24.50 -18.08 -4.56
N ALA A 260 -23.73 -17.78 -5.61
CA ALA A 260 -24.31 -17.56 -6.94
C ALA A 260 -24.76 -18.90 -7.55
N GLU A 261 -25.92 -18.89 -8.19
CA GLU A 261 -26.42 -20.05 -8.94
C GLU A 261 -25.69 -20.17 -10.29
N LYS A 262 -25.47 -19.03 -10.95
CA LYS A 262 -24.66 -18.92 -12.17
C LYS A 262 -23.81 -17.67 -12.09
N ALA A 263 -22.61 -17.79 -12.63
CA ALA A 263 -21.67 -16.70 -12.81
C ALA A 263 -21.10 -16.78 -14.23
N LYS A 264 -20.96 -15.63 -14.89
CA LYS A 264 -20.39 -15.57 -16.25
C LYS A 264 -19.56 -14.32 -16.45
N VAL A 265 -18.41 -14.46 -17.10
CA VAL A 265 -17.65 -13.31 -17.61
C VAL A 265 -18.37 -12.74 -18.82
N ILE A 266 -18.62 -11.44 -18.78
CA ILE A 266 -19.17 -10.67 -19.89
C ILE A 266 -18.21 -9.55 -20.26
N ASP A 267 -18.27 -9.12 -21.52
CA ASP A 267 -17.68 -7.86 -21.93
C ASP A 267 -18.59 -6.71 -21.47
N THR A 268 -18.00 -5.63 -20.97
CA THR A 268 -18.75 -4.49 -20.44
C THR A 268 -19.47 -3.72 -21.54
N ASP A 269 -19.04 -3.85 -22.80
CA ASP A 269 -19.75 -3.30 -23.96
C ASP A 269 -21.14 -3.93 -24.18
N THR A 270 -21.38 -5.13 -23.63
CA THR A 270 -22.69 -5.80 -23.67
C THR A 270 -23.68 -5.25 -22.64
N ILE A 271 -23.23 -4.40 -21.72
CA ILE A 271 -24.07 -3.79 -20.68
C ILE A 271 -24.75 -2.54 -21.25
N VAL A 272 -26.08 -2.59 -21.36
CA VAL A 272 -26.90 -1.47 -21.83
C VAL A 272 -27.44 -0.69 -20.62
N VAL A 273 -27.16 0.61 -20.57
CA VAL A 273 -27.61 1.53 -19.51
C VAL A 273 -28.57 2.56 -20.12
N GLU A 274 -29.82 2.58 -19.64
CA GLU A 274 -30.91 3.38 -20.23
C GLU A 274 -31.67 4.19 -19.18
N GLU A 275 -32.14 5.37 -19.59
CA GLU A 275 -32.87 6.31 -18.70
C GLU A 275 -34.25 5.80 -18.28
N TRP A 276 -34.91 4.94 -19.08
CA TRP A 276 -36.26 4.47 -18.77
C TRP A 276 -36.34 3.72 -17.43
N VAL A 277 -35.24 3.12 -16.96
CA VAL A 277 -35.16 2.42 -15.67
C VAL A 277 -35.43 3.40 -14.52
N ARG A 278 -34.93 4.63 -14.63
CA ARG A 278 -35.14 5.70 -13.65
C ARG A 278 -36.60 6.16 -13.63
N TRP A 279 -37.26 6.19 -14.79
CA TRP A 279 -38.69 6.51 -14.89
C TRP A 279 -39.56 5.44 -14.22
N LYS A 280 -39.24 4.15 -14.35
CA LYS A 280 -39.95 3.09 -13.61
C LYS A 280 -39.80 3.26 -12.10
N CYS A 281 -38.61 3.65 -11.62
CA CYS A 281 -38.41 3.90 -10.20
C CYS A 281 -39.22 5.11 -9.72
N LYS A 282 -39.12 6.24 -10.45
CA LYS A 282 -39.78 7.50 -10.09
C LYS A 282 -41.30 7.44 -10.05
N TYR A 283 -41.91 6.73 -11.00
CA TYR A 283 -43.38 6.74 -11.16
C TYR A 283 -44.05 5.40 -10.80
N GLY A 284 -43.28 4.34 -10.62
CA GLY A 284 -43.81 2.98 -10.42
C GLY A 284 -43.31 2.24 -9.18
N CYS A 285 -42.40 2.83 -8.37
CA CYS A 285 -41.82 2.16 -7.21
C CYS A 285 -42.23 2.82 -5.88
N PRO A 286 -42.73 2.06 -4.89
CA PRO A 286 -43.05 2.60 -3.57
C PRO A 286 -41.82 3.00 -2.73
N PHE A 287 -40.62 2.65 -3.19
CA PHE A 287 -39.34 2.95 -2.52
C PHE A 287 -38.60 4.17 -3.06
N TYR A 288 -39.17 4.88 -4.03
CA TYR A 288 -38.60 6.14 -4.49
C TYR A 288 -38.41 7.12 -3.32
N GLU A 289 -37.25 7.76 -3.22
CA GLU A 289 -36.86 8.68 -2.13
C GLU A 289 -36.80 8.07 -0.71
N LYS A 290 -36.70 6.74 -0.56
CA LYS A 290 -36.70 6.10 0.77
C LYS A 290 -35.33 5.84 1.39
N ASP A 291 -34.29 5.55 0.60
CA ASP A 291 -32.96 5.21 1.10
C ASP A 291 -31.85 5.44 0.06
N ALA A 292 -30.61 5.08 0.41
CA ALA A 292 -29.42 5.28 -0.42
C ALA A 292 -29.35 4.41 -1.68
N PHE A 293 -30.15 3.34 -1.77
CA PHE A 293 -30.22 2.45 -2.92
C PHE A 293 -31.27 2.89 -3.96
N HIS A 294 -32.06 3.92 -3.63
CA HIS A 294 -33.10 4.45 -4.49
C HIS A 294 -32.76 5.88 -4.95
N PRO A 295 -33.21 6.30 -6.15
CA PRO A 295 -33.14 7.70 -6.54
C PRO A 295 -33.83 8.60 -5.49
N PRO A 296 -33.31 9.82 -5.24
CA PRO A 296 -32.22 10.48 -5.96
C PRO A 296 -30.80 10.08 -5.53
N CYS A 297 -30.64 9.25 -4.49
CA CYS A 297 -29.32 8.89 -3.96
C CYS A 297 -28.59 7.85 -4.82
N ALA A 298 -29.33 6.96 -5.48
CA ALA A 298 -28.75 6.02 -6.43
C ALA A 298 -28.17 6.74 -7.67
N PRO A 299 -27.04 6.25 -8.23
CA PRO A 299 -26.43 6.81 -9.44
C PRO A 299 -27.44 6.96 -10.60
N ASP A 300 -27.30 8.02 -11.39
CA ASP A 300 -28.05 8.20 -12.65
C ASP A 300 -27.47 7.37 -13.80
N ALA A 301 -28.25 7.24 -14.88
CA ALA A 301 -27.88 6.39 -16.01
C ALA A 301 -26.64 6.96 -16.73
N GLU A 302 -26.52 8.29 -16.83
CA GLU A 302 -25.34 8.96 -17.38
C GLU A 302 -24.05 8.60 -16.62
N SER A 303 -24.04 8.78 -15.31
CA SER A 303 -22.89 8.52 -14.43
C SER A 303 -22.55 7.03 -14.38
N THR A 304 -23.58 6.18 -14.29
CA THR A 304 -23.41 4.72 -14.34
C THR A 304 -22.78 4.29 -15.66
N GLY A 305 -23.26 4.84 -16.78
CA GLY A 305 -22.71 4.56 -18.10
C GLY A 305 -21.25 5.01 -18.26
N LYS A 306 -20.85 6.11 -17.62
CA LYS A 306 -19.44 6.54 -17.59
C LYS A 306 -18.57 5.55 -16.81
N VAL A 307 -19.01 5.13 -15.62
CA VAL A 307 -18.28 4.17 -14.78
C VAL A 307 -18.12 2.83 -15.49
N VAL A 308 -19.18 2.28 -16.09
CA VAL A 308 -19.12 0.99 -16.80
C VAL A 308 -18.07 1.00 -17.92
N LYS A 309 -17.89 2.13 -18.62
CA LYS A 309 -16.88 2.29 -19.69
C LYS A 309 -15.43 2.30 -19.21
N GLU A 310 -15.18 2.44 -17.91
CA GLU A 310 -13.82 2.37 -17.34
C GLU A 310 -13.30 0.93 -17.21
N TYR A 311 -14.15 -0.06 -17.49
CA TYR A 311 -13.88 -1.49 -17.37
C TYR A 311 -14.02 -2.15 -18.73
N SER A 312 -13.27 -3.24 -18.96
CA SER A 312 -13.36 -4.08 -20.16
C SER A 312 -14.07 -5.42 -19.92
N ARG A 313 -14.14 -5.88 -18.67
CA ARG A 313 -14.73 -7.17 -18.29
C ARG A 313 -15.57 -7.00 -17.03
N ALA A 314 -16.64 -7.79 -16.92
CA ALA A 314 -17.44 -7.90 -15.71
C ALA A 314 -17.80 -9.37 -15.44
N ILE A 315 -18.06 -9.70 -14.17
CA ILE A 315 -18.62 -11.00 -13.77
C ILE A 315 -20.10 -10.78 -13.43
N LEU A 316 -20.99 -11.34 -14.24
CA LEU A 316 -22.42 -11.32 -14.00
C LEU A 316 -22.81 -12.52 -13.12
N MET A 317 -23.32 -12.24 -11.93
CA MET A 317 -23.78 -13.25 -10.97
C MET A 317 -25.32 -13.22 -10.87
N ASN A 318 -25.94 -14.40 -10.77
CA ASN A 318 -27.37 -14.51 -10.51
C ASN A 318 -27.68 -15.54 -9.41
N GLY A 319 -28.89 -15.51 -8.89
CA GLY A 319 -29.34 -16.42 -7.84
C GLY A 319 -30.58 -15.90 -7.11
N PRO A 320 -31.31 -16.77 -6.40
CA PRO A 320 -32.61 -16.44 -5.82
C PRO A 320 -32.51 -15.67 -4.48
N LYS A 321 -31.33 -15.61 -3.86
CA LYS A 321 -31.14 -15.03 -2.52
C LYS A 321 -30.33 -13.73 -2.60
N GLY A 322 -31.02 -12.60 -2.77
CA GLY A 322 -30.42 -11.28 -2.95
C GLY A 322 -29.37 -10.91 -1.88
N LYS A 323 -29.67 -11.12 -0.59
CA LYS A 323 -28.72 -10.82 0.49
C LYS A 323 -27.41 -11.61 0.41
N ILE A 324 -27.49 -12.92 0.14
CA ILE A 324 -26.31 -13.78 0.01
C ILE A 324 -25.49 -13.37 -1.21
N LEU A 325 -26.16 -13.04 -2.33
CA LEU A 325 -25.51 -12.52 -3.52
C LEU A 325 -24.78 -11.21 -3.25
N THR A 326 -25.39 -10.25 -2.55
CA THR A 326 -24.74 -8.99 -2.18
C THR A 326 -23.47 -9.24 -1.37
N GLU A 327 -23.53 -10.13 -0.36
CA GLU A 327 -22.36 -10.50 0.44
C GLU A 327 -21.27 -11.20 -0.40
N ALA A 328 -21.68 -12.08 -1.32
CA ALA A 328 -20.80 -12.78 -2.24
C ALA A 328 -20.07 -11.83 -3.19
N VAL A 329 -20.77 -10.88 -3.81
CA VAL A 329 -20.18 -9.92 -4.75
C VAL A 329 -19.17 -9.00 -4.05
N VAL A 330 -19.47 -8.52 -2.83
CA VAL A 330 -18.53 -7.70 -2.04
C VAL A 330 -17.27 -8.51 -1.67
N LYS A 331 -17.42 -9.79 -1.33
CA LYS A 331 -16.28 -10.66 -1.06
C LYS A 331 -15.45 -10.88 -2.33
N LEU A 332 -16.09 -11.12 -3.47
CA LEU A 332 -15.41 -11.28 -4.75
C LEU A 332 -14.67 -10.02 -5.20
N GLU A 333 -15.24 -8.83 -4.97
CA GLU A 333 -14.54 -7.57 -5.22
C GLU A 333 -13.21 -7.53 -4.46
N GLY A 334 -13.25 -7.88 -3.17
CA GLY A 334 -12.06 -8.02 -2.35
C GLY A 334 -11.08 -9.03 -2.93
N GLU A 335 -11.51 -10.24 -3.27
CA GLU A 335 -10.64 -11.28 -3.85
C GLU A 335 -10.01 -10.83 -5.18
N ALA A 336 -10.79 -10.25 -6.09
CA ALA A 336 -10.31 -9.71 -7.36
C ALA A 336 -9.27 -8.61 -7.15
N TYR A 337 -9.47 -7.72 -6.17
CA TYR A 337 -8.49 -6.71 -5.80
C TYR A 337 -7.15 -7.34 -5.38
N HIS A 338 -7.17 -8.40 -4.55
CA HIS A 338 -5.96 -9.12 -4.12
C HIS A 338 -5.25 -9.86 -5.26
N MET A 339 -5.98 -10.20 -6.33
CA MET A 339 -5.43 -10.84 -7.53
C MET A 339 -4.84 -9.83 -8.53
N GLY A 340 -4.84 -8.53 -8.20
CA GLY A 340 -4.26 -7.48 -9.04
C GLY A 340 -5.28 -6.71 -9.90
N TYR A 341 -6.56 -7.06 -9.83
CA TYR A 341 -7.64 -6.27 -10.43
C TYR A 341 -7.97 -5.06 -9.53
N TYR A 342 -7.03 -4.13 -9.39
CA TYR A 342 -7.07 -3.04 -8.40
C TYR A 342 -8.26 -2.07 -8.55
N ARG A 343 -8.92 -2.05 -9.72
CA ARG A 343 -10.15 -1.28 -9.97
C ARG A 343 -11.42 -2.08 -9.69
N ALA A 344 -11.35 -3.34 -9.28
CA ALA A 344 -12.52 -4.18 -9.05
C ALA A 344 -13.58 -3.44 -8.23
N PHE A 345 -14.83 -3.51 -8.72
CA PHE A 345 -15.94 -2.76 -8.17
C PHE A 345 -17.22 -3.59 -8.25
N ALA A 346 -17.88 -3.79 -7.10
CA ALA A 346 -19.12 -4.52 -6.96
C ALA A 346 -20.32 -3.61 -7.25
N LEU A 347 -21.14 -4.03 -8.21
CA LEU A 347 -22.49 -3.50 -8.41
C LEU A 347 -23.51 -4.57 -8.02
N THR A 348 -24.33 -4.27 -7.02
CA THR A 348 -25.33 -5.21 -6.50
C THR A 348 -26.74 -4.68 -6.70
N ALA A 349 -27.68 -5.57 -7.04
CA ALA A 349 -29.10 -5.26 -6.97
C ALA A 349 -29.59 -5.28 -5.50
N LEU A 350 -30.76 -4.69 -5.25
CA LEU A 350 -31.40 -4.68 -3.93
C LEU A 350 -31.53 -6.11 -3.38
N SER A 351 -31.05 -6.31 -2.15
CA SER A 351 -31.00 -7.62 -1.48
C SER A 351 -32.37 -8.13 -0.99
N SER A 352 -33.39 -7.27 -1.02
CA SER A 352 -34.78 -7.57 -0.67
C SER A 352 -35.73 -6.69 -1.49
N GLY A 353 -36.66 -7.31 -2.21
CA GLY A 353 -37.81 -6.61 -2.80
C GLY A 353 -38.85 -6.22 -1.75
N PRO A 354 -39.91 -5.48 -2.13
CA PRO A 354 -41.05 -5.27 -1.24
C PRO A 354 -41.63 -6.60 -0.76
N PRO A 355 -42.25 -6.66 0.44
CA PRO A 355 -43.01 -7.82 0.85
C PRO A 355 -44.05 -8.15 -0.23
N GLY A 356 -43.91 -9.31 -0.89
CA GLY A 356 -44.86 -9.78 -1.91
C GLY A 356 -44.45 -9.62 -3.38
N ALA A 357 -43.23 -9.16 -3.69
CA ALA A 357 -42.69 -9.28 -5.05
C ALA A 357 -42.01 -10.65 -5.21
N THR A 358 -42.73 -11.62 -5.79
CA THR A 358 -42.19 -12.86 -6.36
C THR A 358 -41.68 -12.64 -7.77
#